data_AF-A0A7W0N4N6-F1
#
_entry.id   AF-A0A7W0N4N6-F1
#
_cell.length_a   1.000
_cell.length_b   1.000
_cell.length_c   1.000
_cell.angle_alpha   90.00
_cell.angle_beta   90.00
_cell.angle_gamma   90.00
#
_symmetry.space_group_name_H-M   'P 1'
#
loop_
_entity.id
_entity.type
_entity.pdbx_description
1 polymer ?
#
loop_
_entity_poly.entity_id
_entity_poly.type
_entity_poly.pdbx_seq_one_letter_code
_entity_poly.pdbx_strand_id
1 'polypeptide(L)'
;MKAKIAAIVRTSRSRADGLSVYHELSPDFYSASTKSFVGKVYAALGLENIADAADSAGTGFPQLSAEYIVAAGPDLIVLADTVCCGQKPSTVASRPGWDRISAVRTGSIVRIHDSIASRWGPRLVSFFRAMSAALARL
;
A
#
# COMPACT_ATOMS: atom_id res chain seq x y z
N MET A 1 11.64 9.91 16.72
CA MET A 1 10.95 9.14 15.65
C MET A 1 9.53 8.78 16.04
N LYS A 2 9.32 8.02 17.13
CA LYS A 2 7.99 7.60 17.62
C LYS A 2 6.96 8.74 17.72
N ALA A 3 7.32 9.86 18.35
CA ALA A 3 6.44 11.02 18.47
C ALA A 3 5.99 11.60 17.12
N LYS A 4 6.87 11.61 16.10
CA LYS A 4 6.54 12.07 14.74
C LYS A 4 5.54 11.13 14.08
N ILE A 5 5.74 9.82 14.22
CA ILE A 5 4.80 8.80 13.70
C ILE A 5 3.44 8.91 14.38
N ALA A 6 3.41 9.01 15.71
CA ALA A 6 2.18 9.14 16.48
C ALA A 6 1.37 10.39 16.08
N ALA A 7 2.06 11.51 15.85
CA ALA A 7 1.43 12.73 15.36
C ALA A 7 0.78 12.53 13.98
N ILE A 8 1.51 11.90 13.04
CA ILE A 8 0.99 11.60 11.69
C ILE A 8 -0.23 10.68 11.79
N VAL A 9 -0.11 9.55 12.50
CA VAL A 9 -1.19 8.59 12.68
C VAL A 9 -2.45 9.27 13.22
N ARG A 10 -2.35 10.08 14.26
CA ARG A 10 -3.49 10.79 14.83
C ARG A 10 -4.19 11.71 13.82
N THR A 11 -3.44 12.35 12.92
CA THR A 11 -4.01 13.25 11.91
C THR A 11 -4.55 12.53 10.67
N SER A 12 -4.08 11.32 10.39
CA SER A 12 -4.45 10.55 9.20
C SER A 12 -5.56 9.55 9.46
N ARG A 13 -5.67 9.02 10.69
CA ARG A 13 -6.52 7.85 11.00
C ARG A 13 -7.98 8.04 10.65
N SER A 14 -8.57 9.19 10.95
CA SER A 14 -9.97 9.46 10.62
C SER A 14 -10.27 9.48 9.11
N ARG A 15 -9.25 9.68 8.27
CA ARG A 15 -9.38 9.63 6.80
C ARG A 15 -9.09 8.24 6.23
N ALA A 16 -8.31 7.44 6.94
CA ALA A 16 -7.91 6.10 6.51
C ALA A 16 -8.84 5.00 7.00
N ASP A 17 -9.65 5.26 8.03
CA ASP A 17 -10.51 4.26 8.64
C ASP A 17 -11.47 3.65 7.62
N GLY A 18 -11.42 2.32 7.46
CA GLY A 18 -12.22 1.57 6.50
C GLY A 18 -11.75 1.64 5.05
N LEU A 19 -10.66 2.36 4.74
CA LEU A 19 -10.06 2.33 3.39
C LEU A 19 -9.15 1.13 3.22
N SER A 20 -9.22 0.53 2.04
CA SER A 20 -8.45 -0.65 1.67
C SER A 20 -7.16 -0.30 0.94
N VAL A 21 -6.10 -1.07 1.16
CA VAL A 21 -4.79 -0.87 0.53
C VAL A 21 -4.26 -2.15 -0.12
N TYR A 22 -3.67 -1.99 -1.30
CA TYR A 22 -2.83 -2.97 -1.97
C TYR A 22 -1.40 -2.45 -2.05
N HIS A 23 -0.45 -3.23 -1.51
CA HIS A 23 0.98 -2.93 -1.60
C HIS A 23 1.61 -3.85 -2.63
N GLU A 24 2.16 -3.31 -3.71
CA GLU A 24 2.81 -4.09 -4.76
C GLU A 24 4.31 -4.16 -4.50
N LEU A 25 4.83 -5.38 -4.29
CA LEU A 25 6.25 -5.66 -4.14
C LEU A 25 6.93 -6.01 -5.46
N SER A 26 6.14 -6.46 -6.45
CA SER A 26 6.64 -6.89 -7.75
C SER A 26 5.50 -7.03 -8.77
N PRO A 27 5.82 -7.02 -10.09
CA PRO A 27 4.81 -7.11 -11.16
C PRO A 27 4.03 -8.44 -11.22
N ASP A 28 4.49 -9.48 -10.51
CA ASP A 28 3.81 -10.77 -10.35
C ASP A 28 2.91 -10.82 -9.09
N PHE A 29 2.56 -9.64 -8.56
CA PHE A 29 1.53 -9.43 -7.53
C PHE A 29 1.82 -10.02 -6.15
N TYR A 30 3.09 -10.15 -5.79
CA TYR A 30 3.43 -10.29 -4.38
C TYR A 30 3.02 -9.03 -3.64
N SER A 31 2.28 -9.24 -2.56
CA SER A 31 1.81 -8.16 -1.70
C SER A 31 2.29 -8.36 -0.29
N ALA A 32 2.04 -7.38 0.57
CA ALA A 32 2.39 -7.46 1.97
C ALA A 32 1.11 -7.44 2.79
N SER A 33 0.89 -8.43 3.65
CA SER A 33 -0.25 -8.52 4.57
C SER A 33 0.04 -7.79 5.89
N THR A 34 -0.96 -7.64 6.75
CA THR A 34 -0.86 -7.14 8.13
C THR A 34 0.10 -7.95 9.02
N LYS A 35 0.48 -9.18 8.63
CA LYS A 35 1.51 -9.96 9.33
C LYS A 35 2.91 -9.42 9.08
N SER A 36 3.14 -8.77 7.93
CA SER A 36 4.40 -8.10 7.62
C SER A 36 4.59 -6.80 8.43
N PHE A 37 5.83 -6.31 8.49
CA PHE A 37 6.09 -5.01 9.12
C PHE A 37 5.40 -3.86 8.39
N VAL A 38 5.39 -3.87 7.05
CA VAL A 38 4.75 -2.81 6.25
C VAL A 38 3.23 -2.85 6.41
N GLY A 39 2.63 -4.03 6.52
CA GLY A 39 1.21 -4.17 6.83
C GLY A 39 0.84 -3.58 8.19
N LYS A 40 1.70 -3.72 9.20
CA LYS A 40 1.51 -3.06 10.51
C LYS A 40 1.53 -1.53 10.41
N VAL A 41 2.23 -0.95 9.44
CA VAL A 41 2.18 0.50 9.17
C VAL A 41 0.79 0.90 8.69
N TYR A 42 0.20 0.13 7.77
CA TYR A 42 -1.15 0.35 7.28
C TYR A 42 -2.20 0.21 8.37
N ALA A 43 -2.14 -0.86 9.15
CA ALA A 43 -3.02 -1.06 10.29
C ALA A 43 -2.91 0.08 11.33
N ALA A 44 -1.70 0.59 11.59
CA ALA A 44 -1.52 1.74 12.48
C ALA A 44 -2.16 3.03 11.94
N LEU A 45 -2.31 3.16 10.62
CA LEU A 45 -3.04 4.26 9.97
C LEU A 45 -4.55 4.01 9.92
N GLY A 46 -5.04 2.82 10.21
CA GLY A 46 -6.47 2.45 10.09
C GLY A 46 -6.85 1.84 8.74
N LEU A 47 -5.86 1.54 7.89
CA LEU A 47 -6.08 0.93 6.57
C LEU A 47 -6.26 -0.59 6.70
N GLU A 48 -7.17 -1.12 5.88
CA GLU A 48 -7.40 -2.56 5.73
C GLU A 48 -6.57 -3.13 4.57
N ASN A 49 -5.93 -4.26 4.79
CA ASN A 49 -5.02 -4.83 3.80
C ASN A 49 -5.71 -5.92 2.98
N ILE A 50 -5.82 -5.73 1.66
CA ILE A 50 -6.48 -6.73 0.81
C ILE A 50 -5.73 -8.07 0.78
N ALA A 51 -4.44 -8.08 1.13
CA ALA A 51 -3.62 -9.29 1.13
C ALA A 51 -3.88 -10.20 2.35
N ASP A 52 -4.59 -9.73 3.38
CA ASP A 52 -4.79 -10.47 4.62
C ASP A 52 -5.51 -11.81 4.41
N ALA A 53 -6.51 -11.85 3.52
CA ALA A 53 -7.23 -13.09 3.22
C ALA A 53 -6.40 -14.11 2.43
N ALA A 54 -5.39 -13.65 1.68
CA ALA A 54 -4.52 -14.50 0.88
C ALA A 54 -3.31 -15.04 1.67
N ASP A 55 -2.97 -14.43 2.81
CA ASP A 55 -1.85 -14.83 3.66
C ASP A 55 -2.22 -15.96 4.65
N SER A 56 -2.80 -17.05 4.16
CA SER A 56 -3.25 -18.16 5.01
C SER A 56 -2.11 -18.82 5.80
N ALA A 57 -0.90 -18.82 5.23
CA ALA A 57 0.31 -19.33 5.87
C ALA A 57 0.98 -18.32 6.83
N GLY A 58 0.52 -17.07 6.87
CA GLY A 58 1.03 -16.03 7.76
C GLY A 58 2.48 -15.62 7.49
N THR A 59 2.95 -15.76 6.24
CA THR A 59 4.32 -15.40 5.83
C THR A 59 4.53 -13.89 5.80
N GLY A 60 3.45 -13.12 5.72
CA GLY A 60 3.46 -11.68 5.53
C GLY A 60 3.46 -11.26 4.07
N PHE A 61 3.76 -12.18 3.13
CA PHE A 61 4.00 -11.84 1.74
C PHE A 61 3.34 -12.83 0.77
N PRO A 62 2.00 -12.91 0.74
CA PRO A 62 1.30 -13.76 -0.21
C PRO A 62 1.41 -13.22 -1.64
N GLN A 63 1.33 -14.13 -2.61
CA GLN A 63 1.06 -13.77 -4.00
C GLN A 63 -0.45 -13.65 -4.21
N LEU A 64 -0.89 -12.56 -4.82
CA LEU A 64 -2.30 -12.36 -5.22
C LEU A 64 -2.49 -12.69 -6.70
N SER A 65 -3.74 -12.86 -7.13
CA SER A 65 -4.08 -12.84 -8.55
C SER A 65 -4.53 -11.45 -8.99
N ALA A 66 -4.40 -11.15 -10.29
CA ALA A 66 -4.89 -9.90 -10.85
C ALA A 66 -6.41 -9.76 -10.66
N GLU A 67 -7.15 -10.85 -10.84
CA GLU A 67 -8.60 -10.90 -10.68
C GLU A 67 -9.00 -10.63 -9.23
N TYR A 68 -8.24 -11.16 -8.26
CA TYR A 68 -8.46 -10.90 -6.85
C TYR A 68 -8.26 -9.42 -6.52
N ILE A 69 -7.18 -8.79 -7.01
CA ILE A 69 -6.92 -7.36 -6.79
C ILE A 69 -8.04 -6.51 -7.40
N VAL A 70 -8.47 -6.84 -8.60
CA VAL A 70 -9.57 -6.15 -9.30
C VAL A 70 -10.91 -6.31 -8.56
N ALA A 71 -11.19 -7.51 -8.04
CA ALA A 71 -12.41 -7.80 -7.28
C ALA A 71 -12.41 -7.11 -5.90
N ALA A 72 -11.27 -7.10 -5.22
CA ALA A 72 -11.08 -6.39 -3.95
C ALA A 72 -11.21 -4.86 -4.13
N GLY A 73 -10.78 -4.34 -5.27
CA GLY A 73 -10.99 -2.95 -5.67
C GLY A 73 -10.38 -1.92 -4.72
N PRO A 74 -9.09 -2.02 -4.37
CA PRO A 74 -8.48 -1.23 -3.30
C PRO A 74 -8.59 0.29 -3.51
N ASP A 75 -8.72 1.03 -2.41
CA ASP A 75 -8.79 2.51 -2.39
C ASP A 75 -7.43 3.18 -2.55
N LEU A 76 -6.37 2.51 -2.09
CA LEU A 76 -4.99 2.90 -2.32
C LEU A 76 -4.18 1.76 -2.95
N ILE A 77 -3.33 2.14 -3.91
CA ILE A 77 -2.24 1.28 -4.39
C ILE A 77 -0.92 1.90 -3.96
N VAL A 78 -0.05 1.11 -3.35
CA VAL A 78 1.31 1.52 -2.99
C VAL A 78 2.31 0.71 -3.80
N LEU A 79 3.03 1.35 -4.71
CA LEU A 79 4.04 0.72 -5.56
C LEU A 79 5.40 0.78 -4.88
N ALA A 80 5.94 -0.39 -4.53
CA ALA A 80 7.25 -0.58 -3.92
C ALA A 80 8.26 -1.30 -4.84
N ASP A 81 7.96 -1.35 -6.14
CA ASP A 81 8.72 -2.00 -7.20
C ASP A 81 9.06 -1.00 -8.34
N THR A 82 9.17 0.27 -7.96
CA THR A 82 9.42 1.39 -8.89
C THR A 82 10.87 1.46 -9.36
N VAL A 83 11.83 0.92 -8.59
CA VAL A 83 13.27 0.96 -8.89
C VAL A 83 13.75 -0.37 -9.46
N CYS A 84 13.43 -1.50 -8.82
CA CYS A 84 13.83 -2.84 -9.29
C CYS A 84 13.21 -3.18 -10.64
N CYS A 85 11.96 -2.76 -10.80
CA CYS A 85 11.03 -3.37 -11.74
C CYS A 85 10.33 -2.29 -12.59
N GLY A 86 10.67 -1.02 -12.38
CA GLY A 86 10.29 0.11 -13.21
C GLY A 86 8.80 0.42 -13.23
N GLN A 87 8.01 -0.07 -12.28
CA GLN A 87 6.57 0.18 -12.26
C GLN A 87 6.26 1.66 -12.08
N LYS A 88 5.21 2.09 -12.77
CA LYS A 88 4.70 3.46 -12.77
C LYS A 88 3.18 3.42 -12.64
N PRO A 89 2.56 4.47 -12.07
CA PRO A 89 1.11 4.59 -12.02
C PRO A 89 0.43 4.39 -13.38
N SER A 90 1.03 4.89 -14.46
CA SER A 90 0.52 4.69 -15.82
C SER A 90 0.54 3.22 -16.26
N THR A 91 1.64 2.50 -16.00
CA THR A 91 1.77 1.08 -16.34
C THR A 91 0.74 0.24 -15.59
N VAL A 92 0.57 0.54 -14.30
CA VAL A 92 -0.38 -0.12 -13.41
C VAL A 92 -1.82 0.17 -13.82
N ALA A 93 -2.14 1.43 -14.15
CA ALA A 93 -3.46 1.84 -14.62
C ALA A 93 -3.84 1.24 -15.98
N SER A 94 -2.85 0.91 -16.82
CA SER A 94 -3.07 0.26 -18.12
C SER A 94 -3.23 -1.27 -18.04
N ARG A 95 -3.15 -1.87 -16.85
CA ARG A 95 -3.35 -3.32 -16.70
C ARG A 95 -4.81 -3.70 -17.05
N PRO A 96 -5.03 -4.82 -17.76
CA PRO A 96 -6.38 -5.23 -18.15
C PRO A 96 -7.33 -5.31 -16.95
N GLY A 97 -8.45 -4.60 -17.03
CA GLY A 97 -9.48 -4.58 -16.00
C GLY A 97 -9.11 -3.79 -14.74
N TRP A 98 -7.99 -3.07 -14.69
CA TRP A 98 -7.63 -2.25 -13.52
C TRP A 98 -8.30 -0.88 -13.52
N ASP A 99 -8.89 -0.45 -14.64
CA ASP A 99 -9.68 0.78 -14.79
C ASP A 99 -10.90 0.85 -13.85
N ARG A 100 -11.36 -0.30 -13.34
CA ARG A 100 -12.44 -0.37 -12.33
C ARG A 100 -11.97 -0.33 -10.87
N ILE A 101 -10.66 -0.37 -10.61
CA ILE A 101 -10.12 -0.28 -9.25
C ILE A 101 -10.28 1.16 -8.73
N SER A 102 -10.75 1.31 -7.49
CA SER A 102 -10.99 2.62 -6.86
C SER A 102 -9.75 3.52 -6.92
N ALA A 103 -8.60 3.02 -6.49
CA ALA A 103 -7.31 3.72 -6.54
C ALA A 103 -6.89 4.16 -7.94
N VAL A 104 -7.20 3.39 -8.99
CA VAL A 104 -6.85 3.74 -10.38
C VAL A 104 -7.71 4.90 -10.86
N ARG A 105 -9.03 4.85 -10.60
CA ARG A 105 -9.96 5.91 -10.99
C ARG A 105 -9.70 7.24 -10.29
N THR A 106 -9.32 7.19 -9.01
CA THR A 106 -9.04 8.39 -8.21
C THR A 106 -7.59 8.87 -8.34
N GLY A 107 -6.73 8.08 -8.98
CA GLY A 107 -5.29 8.38 -9.06
C GLY A 107 -4.55 8.18 -7.73
N SER A 108 -5.14 7.48 -6.77
CA SER A 108 -4.57 7.15 -5.45
C SER A 108 -3.53 6.02 -5.53
N ILE A 109 -2.56 6.21 -6.42
CA ILE A 109 -1.40 5.34 -6.62
C ILE A 109 -0.16 6.04 -6.06
N VAL A 110 0.29 5.57 -4.90
CA VAL A 110 1.44 6.11 -4.17
C VAL A 110 2.69 5.37 -4.60
N ARG A 111 3.72 6.12 -5.00
CA ARG A 111 5.05 5.54 -5.27
C ARG A 111 5.90 5.65 -4.02
N ILE A 112 6.56 4.56 -3.66
CA ILE A 112 7.59 4.55 -2.62
C ILE A 112 8.86 3.95 -3.19
N HIS A 113 10.00 4.40 -2.67
CA HIS A 113 11.26 3.76 -3.02
C HIS A 113 11.30 2.37 -2.40
N ASP A 114 11.63 1.38 -3.22
CA ASP A 114 11.67 -0.05 -2.90
C ASP A 114 12.48 -0.38 -1.62
N SER A 115 13.55 0.39 -1.39
CA SER A 115 14.41 0.26 -0.21
C SER A 115 13.79 0.74 1.10
N ILE A 116 12.56 1.28 1.10
CA ILE A 116 11.89 1.72 2.33
C ILE A 116 11.67 0.53 3.27
N ALA A 117 11.44 -0.66 2.69
CA ALA A 117 11.24 -1.91 3.41
C ALA A 117 12.53 -2.56 3.95
N SER A 118 13.71 -2.13 3.49
CA SER A 118 15.00 -2.64 3.98
C SER A 118 15.77 -1.60 4.79
N ARG A 119 15.34 -0.33 4.80
CA ARG A 119 16.04 0.80 5.45
C ARG A 119 15.10 1.63 6.33
N TRP A 120 14.42 0.96 7.25
CA TRP A 120 13.35 1.49 8.12
C TRP A 120 13.71 2.60 9.11
N GLY A 121 14.96 3.09 9.17
CA GLY A 121 15.37 4.12 10.12
C GLY A 121 14.64 5.47 9.88
N PRO A 122 15.35 6.56 9.53
CA PRO A 122 14.67 7.84 9.24
C PRO A 122 13.59 7.75 8.13
N ARG A 123 13.69 6.76 7.23
CA ARG A 123 12.78 6.59 6.09
C ARG A 123 11.40 6.08 6.48
N LEU A 124 11.22 5.44 7.63
CA LEU A 124 9.89 5.07 8.11
C LEU A 124 9.02 6.31 8.32
N VAL A 125 9.58 7.38 8.89
CA VAL A 125 8.85 8.65 9.03
C VAL A 125 8.45 9.21 7.66
N SER A 126 9.34 9.11 6.66
CA SER A 126 9.03 9.51 5.29
C SER A 126 7.91 8.66 4.70
N PHE A 127 7.86 7.37 5.00
CA PHE A 127 6.78 6.50 4.55
C PHE A 127 5.43 6.92 5.15
N PHE A 128 5.35 7.11 6.47
CA PHE A 128 4.14 7.60 7.13
C PHE A 128 3.67 8.95 6.56
N ARG A 129 4.61 9.85 6.23
CA ARG A 129 4.28 11.13 5.59
C ARG A 129 3.73 10.95 4.18
N ALA A 130 4.33 10.08 3.37
CA ALA A 130 3.84 9.79 2.03
C ALA A 130 2.41 9.22 2.07
N MET A 131 2.14 8.29 2.98
CA MET A 131 0.79 7.75 3.20
C MET A 131 -0.18 8.83 3.68
N SER A 132 0.19 9.63 4.67
CA SER A 132 -0.66 10.73 5.14
C SER A 132 -0.98 11.76 4.06
N ALA A 133 -0.02 12.05 3.16
CA ALA A 133 -0.23 12.97 2.06
C ALA A 133 -1.15 12.38 0.98
N ALA A 134 -1.08 11.07 0.76
CA ALA A 134 -2.00 10.37 -0.13
C ALA A 134 -3.43 10.37 0.42
N LEU A 135 -3.58 10.03 1.71
CA LEU A 135 -4.88 10.03 2.41
C LEU A 135 -5.54 11.39 2.49
N ALA A 136 -4.77 12.48 2.41
CA ALA A 136 -5.33 13.84 2.41
C ALA A 136 -5.97 14.25 1.06
N ARG A 137 -5.84 13.41 0.02
CA ARG A 137 -6.37 13.66 -1.33
C ARG A 137 -7.60 12.80 -1.65
N LEU A 138 -7.91 11.84 -0.78
CA LEU A 138 -9.13 11.03 -0.80
C LEU A 138 -10.21 11.73 0.02
#